data_AF-A0A7X9FUQ0-F1
#
_entry.id   AF-A0A7X9FUQ0-F1
#
_cell.length_a   1.000
_cell.length_b   1.000
_cell.length_c   1.000
_cell.angle_alpha   90.00
_cell.angle_beta   90.00
_cell.angle_gamma   90.00
#
_symmetry.space_group_name_H-M   'P 1'
#
loop_
_entity.id
_entity.type
_entity.pdbx_description
1 polymer ?
#
loop_
_entity_poly.entity_id
_entity_poly.type
_entity_poly.pdbx_seq_one_letter_code
_entity_poly.pdbx_strand_id
1 'polypeptide(L)'
;RLLILEFSLPLNKLTYGFYSLYLKNYLPLAGRLFSGSARAYSYLASSIFSFLKPEEVIVLMQQSGLSNLSCLNLTAGVVNLYSGQN
;
A
#
# COMPACT_ATOMS: atom_id res chain seq x y z
N ARG A 1 5.35 18.65 10.67
CA ARG A 1 5.89 17.35 10.19
C ARG A 1 4.73 16.39 9.99
N LEU A 2 4.64 15.75 8.82
CA LEU A 2 3.64 14.77 8.44
C LEU A 2 4.30 13.39 8.25
N LEU A 3 3.62 12.34 8.68
CA LEU A 3 3.99 10.94 8.47
C LEU A 3 2.76 10.18 7.97
N ILE A 4 2.92 9.44 6.88
CA ILE A 4 1.85 8.61 6.29
C ILE A 4 2.39 7.19 6.18
N LEU A 5 1.70 6.22 6.76
CA LEU A 5 2.00 4.80 6.64
C LEU A 5 0.91 4.16 5.80
N GLU A 6 1.25 3.71 4.60
CA GLU A 6 0.24 3.19 3.66
C GLU A 6 0.75 1.95 2.93
N PHE A 7 -0.17 1.07 2.56
CA PHE A 7 0.15 -0.10 1.76
C PHE A 7 0.55 0.28 0.33
N SER A 8 1.43 -0.52 -0.26
CA SER A 8 1.77 -0.40 -1.68
C SER A 8 2.04 -1.76 -2.31
N LEU A 9 2.22 -1.75 -3.63
CA LEU A 9 2.67 -2.92 -4.35
C LEU A 9 4.20 -2.92 -4.41
N PRO A 10 4.88 -4.00 -3.96
CA PRO A 10 6.33 -4.13 -4.05
C PRO A 10 6.84 -3.94 -5.48
N LEU A 11 7.96 -3.22 -5.64
CA LEU A 11 8.63 -3.07 -6.94
C LEU A 11 9.37 -4.35 -7.37
N ASN A 12 9.82 -5.15 -6.40
CA ASN A 12 10.48 -6.42 -6.68
C ASN A 12 9.47 -7.44 -7.25
N LYS A 13 9.75 -7.97 -8.45
CA LYS A 13 8.84 -8.89 -9.18
C LYS A 13 8.48 -10.15 -8.39
N LEU A 14 9.43 -10.72 -7.63
CA LEU A 14 9.17 -11.93 -6.84
C LEU A 14 8.21 -11.61 -5.68
N THR A 15 8.53 -10.58 -4.90
CA THR A 15 7.70 -10.14 -3.77
C THR A 15 6.31 -9.72 -4.25
N TYR A 16 6.25 -8.99 -5.38
CA TYR A 16 5.00 -8.62 -6.03
C TYR A 16 4.17 -9.85 -6.41
N GLY A 17 4.78 -10.87 -7.01
CA GLY A 17 4.11 -12.11 -7.39
C GLY A 17 3.46 -12.80 -6.20
N PHE A 18 4.23 -13.06 -5.14
CA PHE A 18 3.70 -13.68 -3.92
C PHE A 18 2.63 -12.82 -3.23
N TYR A 19 2.88 -11.52 -3.09
CA TYR A 19 1.96 -10.62 -2.41
C TYR A 19 0.65 -10.45 -3.18
N SER A 20 0.71 -10.32 -4.51
CA SER A 20 -0.48 -10.23 -5.34
C SER A 20 -1.31 -11.51 -5.32
N LEU A 21 -0.68 -12.68 -5.28
CA LEU A 21 -1.35 -13.98 -5.12
C LEU A 21 -2.03 -14.09 -3.74
N TYR A 22 -1.36 -13.62 -2.69
CA TYR A 22 -1.94 -13.50 -1.36
C TYR A 22 -3.19 -12.60 -1.35
N LEU A 23 -3.08 -11.38 -1.87
CA LEU A 23 -4.18 -10.40 -1.89
C LEU A 23 -5.37 -10.86 -2.73
N LYS A 24 -5.13 -11.50 -3.88
CA LYS A 24 -6.20 -11.91 -4.81
C LYS A 24 -6.92 -13.18 -4.37
N ASN A 25 -6.20 -14.14 -3.78
CA ASN A 25 -6.73 -15.46 -3.52
C ASN A 25 -6.91 -15.74 -2.02
N TYR A 26 -5.84 -15.60 -1.24
CA TYR A 26 -5.86 -15.99 0.17
C TYR A 26 -6.66 -15.02 1.04
N LEU A 27 -6.49 -13.72 0.83
CA LEU A 27 -7.12 -12.71 1.67
C LEU A 27 -8.67 -12.74 1.58
N PRO A 28 -9.31 -12.83 0.40
CA PRO A 28 -10.77 -12.94 0.31
C PRO A 28 -11.30 -14.27 0.86
N LEU A 29 -10.58 -15.37 0.65
CA LEU A 29 -10.94 -16.69 1.17
C LEU A 29 -10.89 -16.71 2.71
N ALA A 30 -9.82 -16.17 3.30
CA ALA A 30 -9.69 -16.01 4.74
C ALA A 30 -10.78 -15.09 5.30
N GLY A 31 -11.05 -13.97 4.63
CA GLY A 31 -12.13 -13.06 5.00
C GLY A 31 -13.50 -13.75 5.05
N ARG A 32 -13.80 -14.58 4.04
CA ARG A 32 -15.02 -15.40 4.01
C ARG A 32 -15.08 -16.41 5.17
N LEU A 33 -13.95 -17.06 5.48
CA LEU A 33 -13.90 -18.14 6.47
C LEU A 33 -13.99 -17.63 7.92
N PHE A 34 -13.31 -16.53 8.24
CA PHE A 34 -13.19 -16.06 9.63
C PHE A 34 -14.16 -14.94 10.00
N SER A 35 -14.46 -14.02 9.07
CA SER A 35 -15.26 -12.83 9.35
C SER A 35 -16.68 -12.89 8.78
N GLY A 36 -16.97 -13.88 7.93
CA GLY A 36 -18.20 -13.95 7.14
C GLY A 36 -18.30 -12.89 6.03
N SER A 37 -17.39 -11.92 5.94
CA SER A 37 -17.43 -10.81 4.98
C SER A 37 -16.29 -10.88 3.97
N ALA A 38 -16.48 -11.66 2.90
CA ALA A 38 -15.55 -11.67 1.77
C ALA A 38 -15.39 -10.26 1.15
N ARG A 39 -16.45 -9.44 1.18
CA ARG A 39 -16.51 -8.13 0.53
C ARG A 39 -15.53 -7.12 1.11
N ALA A 40 -15.37 -7.08 2.45
CA ALA A 40 -14.45 -6.13 3.09
C ALA A 40 -12.99 -6.43 2.74
N TYR A 41 -12.62 -7.71 2.70
CA TYR A 41 -11.27 -8.14 2.36
C TYR A 41 -10.97 -8.01 0.87
N SER A 42 -11.95 -8.27 0.00
CA SER A 42 -11.83 -7.95 -1.43
C SER A 42 -11.69 -6.44 -1.66
N TYR A 43 -12.41 -5.62 -0.90
CA TYR A 43 -12.26 -4.16 -0.96
C TYR A 43 -10.85 -3.74 -0.56
N LEU A 44 -10.32 -4.26 0.55
CA LEU A 44 -8.94 -4.01 0.98
C LEU A 44 -7.93 -4.40 -0.10
N ALA A 45 -8.06 -5.59 -0.69
CA ALA A 45 -7.19 -6.00 -1.80
C ALA A 45 -7.29 -5.02 -2.97
N SER A 46 -8.51 -4.64 -3.37
CA SER A 46 -8.73 -3.70 -4.48
C SER A 46 -8.18 -2.31 -4.19
N SER A 47 -8.29 -1.80 -2.95
CA SER A 47 -7.79 -0.48 -2.59
C SER A 47 -6.26 -0.45 -2.67
N ILE A 48 -5.58 -1.52 -2.25
CA ILE A 48 -4.13 -1.66 -2.40
C ILE A 48 -3.72 -1.68 -3.88
N PHE A 49 -4.46 -2.38 -4.74
CA PHE A 49 -4.17 -2.41 -6.18
C PHE A 49 -4.42 -1.09 -6.90
N SER A 50 -5.40 -0.31 -6.45
CA SER A 50 -5.77 0.98 -7.04
C SER A 50 -5.04 2.17 -6.43
N PHE A 51 -4.28 1.97 -5.36
CA PHE A 51 -3.54 3.04 -4.71
C PHE A 51 -2.40 3.55 -5.60
N LEU A 52 -2.01 4.80 -5.34
CA LEU A 52 -0.95 5.48 -6.05
C LEU A 52 0.40 4.79 -5.84
N LYS A 53 1.27 4.88 -6.85
CA LYS A 53 2.66 4.49 -6.72
C LYS A 53 3.39 5.43 -5.76
N PRO A 54 4.49 4.97 -5.13
CA PRO A 54 5.20 5.79 -4.15
C PRO A 54 5.67 7.14 -4.69
N GLU A 55 6.08 7.19 -5.95
CA GLU A 55 6.52 8.41 -6.61
C GLU A 55 5.37 9.41 -6.81
N GLU A 56 4.17 8.91 -7.13
CA GLU A 56 2.96 9.72 -7.30
C GLU A 56 2.51 10.33 -5.97
N VAL A 57 2.64 9.59 -4.86
CA VAL A 57 2.37 10.11 -3.50
C VAL A 57 3.34 11.23 -3.15
N ILE A 58 4.64 11.06 -3.44
CA ILE A 58 5.65 12.10 -3.19
C ILE A 58 5.35 13.37 -3.99
N VAL A 59 4.97 13.24 -5.26
CA VAL A 59 4.56 14.38 -6.10
C VAL A 59 3.34 15.10 -5.49
N LEU A 60 2.33 14.35 -5.03
CA LEU A 60 1.17 14.91 -4.35
C LEU A 60 1.52 15.65 -3.06
N MET A 61 2.42 15.09 -2.24
CA MET A 61 2.92 15.74 -1.03
C MET A 61 3.63 17.06 -1.37
N GLN A 62 4.46 17.07 -2.41
CA GLN A 62 5.16 18.26 -2.87
C GLN A 62 4.18 19.34 -3.37
N GLN A 63 3.19 18.95 -4.17
CA GLN A 63 2.13 19.86 -4.65
C GLN A 63 1.29 20.43 -3.50
N SER A 64 1.20 19.70 -2.38
CA SER A 64 0.51 20.15 -1.17
C SER A 64 1.35 21.11 -0.31
N GLY A 65 2.55 21.50 -0.76
CA GLY A 65 3.43 22.46 -0.09
C GLY A 65 4.47 21.84 0.85
N LEU A 66 4.47 20.52 1.02
CA LEU A 66 5.45 19.86 1.89
C LEU A 66 6.84 19.82 1.25
N SER A 67 7.85 19.99 2.09
CA SER A 67 9.27 19.93 1.77
C SER A 67 9.97 18.82 2.59
N ASN A 68 11.25 18.58 2.30
CA ASN A 68 12.06 17.53 2.93
C ASN A 68 11.36 16.15 2.93
N LEU A 69 10.93 15.75 1.73
CA LEU A 69 10.13 14.56 1.50
C LEU A 69 10.99 13.31 1.50
N SER A 70 10.49 12.23 2.11
CA SER A 70 11.13 10.91 2.07
C SER A 70 10.10 9.81 1.95
N CYS A 71 10.46 8.72 1.27
CA CYS A 71 9.69 7.47 1.26
C CYS A 71 10.61 6.33 1.74
N LEU A 72 10.23 5.65 2.82
CA LEU A 72 10.92 4.48 3.33
C LEU A 72 10.08 3.23 3.08
N ASN A 73 10.63 2.29 2.32
CA ASN A 73 9.97 1.03 2.03
C ASN A 73 10.17 0.05 3.19
N LEU A 74 9.08 -0.51 3.68
CA LEU A 74 9.04 -1.51 4.74
C LEU A 74 8.58 -2.85 4.18
N THR A 75 9.08 -3.95 4.74
CA THR A 75 8.71 -5.32 4.35
C THR A 75 8.81 -5.53 2.83
N ALA A 76 9.95 -5.14 2.26
CA ALA A 76 10.22 -5.20 0.83
C ALA A 76 9.21 -4.43 -0.07
N GLY A 77 8.60 -3.36 0.44
CA GLY A 77 7.70 -2.48 -0.31
C GLY A 77 6.22 -2.83 -0.18
N VAL A 78 5.85 -3.71 0.74
CA VAL A 78 4.43 -3.97 1.07
C VAL A 78 3.80 -2.73 1.75
N VAL A 79 4.59 -2.01 2.54
CA VAL A 79 4.18 -0.78 3.22
C VAL A 79 5.24 0.28 2.97
N ASN A 80 4.82 1.52 2.77
CA ASN A 80 5.72 2.66 2.68
C ASN A 80 5.40 3.66 3.80
N LEU A 81 6.46 4.20 4.39
CA LEU A 81 6.40 5.32 5.30
C LEU A 81 6.84 6.58 4.56
N TYR A 82 5.89 7.45 4.27
CA TYR A 82 6.14 8.77 3.70
C TYR A 82 6.33 9.78 4.84
N SER A 83 7.30 10.68 4.68
CA SER A 83 7.51 11.80 5.61
C SER A 83 7.71 13.11 4.87
N GLY A 84 7.28 14.21 5.50
CA GLY A 84 7.45 15.56 4.97
C GLY A 84 7.32 16.62 6.07
N GLN A 85 7.80 17.82 5.81
CA GLN A 85 7.74 18.97 6.73
C GLN A 85 7.26 20.20 5.98
N ASN A 86 6.64 21.14 6.69
CA ASN A 86 6.22 22.42 6.14
C ASN A 86 7.12 23.50 6.73
#